data_AF-A0A150V8U6-F1
#
_entry.id   AF-A0A150V8U6-F1
#
_cell.length_a   1.000
_cell.length_b   1.000
_cell.length_c   1.000
_cell.angle_alpha   90.00
_cell.angle_beta   90.00
_cell.angle_gamma   90.00
#
_symmetry.space_group_name_H-M   'P 1'
#
loop_
_entity.id
_entity.type
_entity.pdbx_description
1 polymer ?
#
loop_
_entity_poly.entity_id
_entity_poly.type
_entity_poly.pdbx_seq_one_letter_code
_entity_poly.pdbx_strand_id
1 'polypeptide(L)'
;MSTPVLDKLPFTLANLPYGVISTRDEPKPRCAVAIGDHAIDLAKYSKHGGLFDLESGHNFMFQQLFAEPALNTFASLPWPIRRAVREQLQTDLKAHKVHPSCLVPLKDVKCHLPMKCGGFSDFYTSLEHCQNCSGEMTSAAIAKNWWYAPSVYNSRVSSLLPTPHDIPRPKNVYFKSGVDSEPVYGPTRKMDFELEMGFFVSQPVPHGKRMAIEDARDHIFGFVLLNASNPIITTLIHTYTNSDGPL
;
A
#
# COMPACT_ATOMS: atom_id res chain seq x y z
N MET A 1 7.23 -25.33 13.97
CA MET A 1 6.93 -23.89 13.82
C MET A 1 5.72 -23.59 14.68
N SER A 2 5.71 -22.46 15.40
CA SER A 2 4.59 -22.06 16.25
C SER A 2 3.38 -21.63 15.41
N THR A 3 2.17 -22.00 15.83
CA THR A 3 0.92 -21.49 15.26
C THR A 3 0.85 -19.96 15.39
N PRO A 4 0.35 -19.22 14.38
CA PRO A 4 0.21 -17.77 14.47
C PRO A 4 -0.77 -17.37 15.59
N VAL A 5 -0.42 -16.33 16.34
CA VAL A 5 -1.31 -15.68 17.31
C VAL A 5 -2.29 -14.80 16.55
N LEU A 6 -3.60 -15.05 16.68
CA LEU A 6 -4.63 -14.47 15.81
C LEU A 6 -5.08 -13.05 16.22
N ASP A 7 -4.80 -12.62 17.45
CA ASP A 7 -5.21 -11.34 18.02
C ASP A 7 -4.03 -10.38 18.29
N LYS A 8 -2.82 -10.77 17.89
CA LYS A 8 -1.62 -9.95 18.07
C LYS A 8 -1.62 -8.73 17.14
N LEU A 9 -1.58 -7.53 17.72
CA LEU A 9 -1.43 -6.27 16.99
C LEU A 9 -0.02 -6.12 16.39
N PRO A 10 0.12 -5.47 15.22
CA PRO A 10 -0.95 -4.92 14.40
C PRO A 10 -1.61 -5.97 13.48
N PHE A 11 -1.08 -7.18 13.40
CA PHE A 11 -1.45 -8.21 12.43
C PHE A 11 -2.48 -9.20 12.98
N THR A 12 -3.67 -8.71 13.30
CA THR A 12 -4.76 -9.58 13.77
C THR A 12 -5.47 -10.28 12.62
N LEU A 13 -6.29 -11.27 12.96
CA LEU A 13 -7.23 -11.94 12.06
C LEU A 13 -8.24 -10.98 11.41
N ALA A 14 -8.53 -9.85 12.08
CA ALA A 14 -9.38 -8.80 11.56
C ALA A 14 -8.64 -7.85 10.61
N ASN A 15 -7.31 -7.89 10.54
CA ASN A 15 -6.51 -7.05 9.67
C ASN A 15 -6.09 -7.79 8.39
N LEU A 16 -5.32 -8.88 8.48
CA LEU A 16 -4.77 -9.66 7.35
C LEU A 16 -4.29 -8.78 6.16
N PRO A 17 -3.27 -7.94 6.36
CA PRO A 17 -2.78 -7.06 5.31
C PRO A 17 -1.97 -7.83 4.27
N TYR A 18 -2.12 -7.44 3.01
CA TYR A 18 -1.41 -8.06 1.89
C TYR A 18 -0.08 -7.35 1.63
N GLY A 19 0.95 -8.13 1.26
CA GLY A 19 2.26 -7.60 0.90
C GLY A 19 3.00 -8.52 -0.06
N VAL A 20 4.22 -8.13 -0.41
CA VAL A 20 5.15 -8.94 -1.22
C VAL A 20 6.40 -9.18 -0.39
N ILE A 21 6.79 -10.44 -0.29
CA ILE A 21 7.91 -10.89 0.54
C ILE A 21 8.91 -11.70 -0.26
N SER A 22 10.15 -11.72 0.19
CA SER A 22 11.09 -12.80 -0.08
C SER A 22 11.80 -13.20 1.22
N THR A 23 12.53 -14.30 1.19
CA THR A 23 13.40 -14.72 2.29
C THR A 23 14.80 -14.95 1.77
N ARG A 24 15.79 -15.14 2.66
CA ARG A 24 17.15 -15.50 2.25
C ARG A 24 17.16 -16.79 1.43
N ASP A 25 16.40 -17.78 1.86
CA ASP A 25 16.41 -19.13 1.28
C ASP A 25 15.50 -19.21 0.03
N GLU A 26 14.49 -18.34 -0.08
CA GLU A 26 13.61 -18.20 -1.25
C GLU A 26 13.60 -16.74 -1.72
N PRO A 27 14.61 -16.32 -2.52
CA PRO A 27 14.85 -14.92 -2.85
C PRO A 27 13.84 -14.33 -3.85
N LYS A 28 13.05 -15.18 -4.54
CA LYS A 28 12.03 -14.73 -5.48
C LYS A 28 10.88 -14.05 -4.73
N PRO A 29 10.55 -12.77 -5.03
CA PRO A 29 9.42 -12.07 -4.43
C PRO A 29 8.09 -12.75 -4.77
N ARG A 30 7.18 -12.79 -3.79
CA ARG A 30 5.85 -13.40 -3.90
C ARG A 30 4.86 -12.78 -2.91
N CYS A 31 3.58 -12.93 -3.21
CA CYS A 31 2.50 -12.36 -2.41
C CYS A 31 2.30 -13.09 -1.09
N ALA A 32 2.04 -12.34 -0.02
CA ALA A 32 1.83 -12.86 1.31
C ALA A 32 0.79 -12.06 2.10
N VAL A 33 0.30 -12.65 3.20
CA VAL A 33 -0.56 -12.00 4.20
C VAL A 33 0.09 -12.07 5.57
N ALA A 34 0.13 -10.97 6.32
CA ALA A 34 0.67 -10.98 7.69
C ALA A 34 -0.38 -11.42 8.72
N ILE A 35 0.04 -12.22 9.70
CA ILE A 35 -0.76 -12.68 10.84
C ILE A 35 0.15 -12.95 12.06
N GLY A 36 -0.09 -12.23 13.15
CA GLY A 36 0.77 -12.22 14.33
C GLY A 36 2.24 -12.00 13.96
N ASP A 37 3.10 -12.96 14.27
CA ASP A 37 4.53 -12.93 13.96
C ASP A 37 4.93 -13.64 12.65
N HIS A 38 3.96 -13.95 11.80
CA HIS A 38 4.17 -14.70 10.56
C HIS A 38 3.63 -13.97 9.34
N ALA A 39 4.22 -14.28 8.19
CA ALA A 39 3.61 -14.09 6.88
C ALA A 39 3.14 -15.45 6.34
N ILE A 40 1.94 -15.50 5.80
CA ILE A 40 1.41 -16.62 5.02
C ILE A 40 1.82 -16.40 3.57
N ASP A 41 2.67 -17.28 3.04
CA ASP A 41 2.99 -17.37 1.62
C ASP A 41 1.75 -17.82 0.84
N LEU A 42 1.14 -16.89 0.10
CA LEU A 42 -0.13 -17.15 -0.57
C LEU A 42 0.02 -18.13 -1.73
N ALA A 43 1.16 -18.15 -2.42
CA ALA A 43 1.41 -19.10 -3.49
C ALA A 43 1.47 -20.54 -2.95
N LYS A 44 2.14 -20.74 -1.80
CA LYS A 44 2.15 -22.04 -1.12
C LYS A 44 0.79 -22.41 -0.55
N TYR A 45 0.08 -21.45 0.04
CA TYR A 45 -1.27 -21.65 0.57
C TYR A 45 -2.24 -22.11 -0.53
N SER A 46 -2.23 -21.47 -1.71
CA SER A 46 -3.02 -21.92 -2.87
C SER A 46 -2.61 -23.32 -3.35
N LYS A 47 -1.30 -23.61 -3.41
CA LYS A 47 -0.80 -24.93 -3.82
C LYS A 47 -1.28 -26.07 -2.90
N HIS A 48 -1.49 -25.79 -1.62
CA HIS A 48 -2.06 -26.75 -0.65
C HIS A 48 -3.59 -26.86 -0.74
N GLY A 49 -4.23 -26.23 -1.72
CA GLY A 49 -5.66 -26.34 -1.99
C GLY A 49 -6.54 -25.34 -1.23
N GLY A 50 -5.95 -24.40 -0.46
CA GLY A 50 -6.71 -23.46 0.36
C GLY A 50 -7.66 -22.54 -0.40
N LEU A 51 -7.53 -22.45 -1.74
CA LEU A 51 -8.39 -21.62 -2.60
C LEU A 51 -9.02 -22.41 -3.76
N PHE A 52 -8.94 -23.74 -3.77
CA PHE A 52 -9.36 -24.57 -4.92
C PHE A 52 -10.82 -24.31 -5.34
N ASP A 53 -11.74 -24.23 -4.37
CA ASP A 53 -13.16 -23.97 -4.65
C ASP A 53 -13.40 -22.58 -5.26
N LEU A 54 -12.53 -21.61 -4.94
CA LEU A 54 -12.58 -20.25 -5.48
C LEU A 54 -11.93 -20.13 -6.86
N GLU A 55 -11.15 -21.12 -7.31
CA GLU A 55 -10.61 -21.18 -8.67
C GLU A 55 -11.64 -21.75 -9.66
N SER A 56 -12.60 -22.54 -9.15
CA SER A 56 -13.62 -23.19 -9.98
C SER A 56 -14.45 -22.16 -10.75
N GLY A 57 -14.45 -22.26 -12.07
CA GLY A 57 -15.19 -21.35 -12.95
C GLY A 57 -14.44 -20.08 -13.38
N HIS A 58 -13.18 -19.92 -12.97
CA HIS A 58 -12.33 -18.82 -13.39
C HIS A 58 -11.16 -19.28 -14.28
N ASN A 59 -10.73 -18.43 -15.21
CA ASN A 59 -9.60 -18.69 -16.11
C ASN A 59 -8.27 -18.17 -15.52
N PHE A 60 -8.04 -18.38 -14.22
CA PHE A 60 -6.78 -18.05 -13.56
C PHE A 60 -6.50 -19.04 -12.43
N MET A 61 -5.24 -19.14 -12.03
CA MET A 61 -4.81 -19.92 -10.86
C MET A 61 -4.22 -18.98 -9.80
N PHE A 62 -4.75 -19.00 -8.58
CA PHE A 62 -4.24 -18.19 -7.48
C PHE A 62 -2.78 -18.50 -7.18
N GLN A 63 -2.36 -19.77 -7.31
CA GLN A 63 -0.95 -20.14 -7.14
C GLN A 63 -0.02 -19.33 -8.06
N GLN A 64 -0.40 -19.14 -9.33
CA GLN A 64 0.42 -18.42 -10.31
C GLN A 64 0.39 -16.92 -10.02
N LEU A 65 -0.80 -16.38 -9.79
CA LEU A 65 -1.03 -14.97 -9.49
C LEU A 65 -0.30 -14.53 -8.19
N PHE A 66 -0.31 -15.35 -7.14
CA PHE A 66 0.39 -15.06 -5.90
C PHE A 66 1.90 -15.33 -5.97
N ALA A 67 2.38 -16.02 -7.01
CA ALA A 67 3.81 -16.15 -7.28
C ALA A 67 4.41 -14.96 -8.04
N GLU A 68 3.58 -13.98 -8.41
CA GLU A 68 4.02 -12.72 -9.01
C GLU A 68 4.77 -11.84 -7.99
N PRO A 69 5.72 -11.00 -8.45
CA PRO A 69 6.46 -10.09 -7.56
C PRO A 69 5.68 -8.83 -7.18
N ALA A 70 4.36 -8.81 -7.37
CA ALA A 70 3.48 -7.68 -7.09
C ALA A 70 2.02 -8.14 -6.96
N LEU A 71 1.21 -7.40 -6.20
CA LEU A 71 -0.22 -7.68 -5.98
C LEU A 71 -1.12 -7.18 -7.12
N ASN A 72 -0.58 -6.60 -8.19
CA ASN A 72 -1.38 -5.98 -9.26
C ASN A 72 -2.46 -6.90 -9.83
N THR A 73 -2.10 -8.14 -10.17
CA THR A 73 -3.05 -9.09 -10.75
C THR A 73 -4.14 -9.48 -9.74
N PHE A 74 -3.77 -9.74 -8.48
CA PHE A 74 -4.74 -9.96 -7.40
C PHE A 74 -5.67 -8.77 -7.18
N ALA A 75 -5.10 -7.56 -7.14
CA ALA A 75 -5.82 -6.33 -6.91
C ALA A 75 -6.86 -6.09 -8.00
N SER A 76 -6.54 -6.44 -9.25
CA SER A 76 -7.45 -6.34 -10.40
C SER A 76 -8.57 -7.37 -10.42
N LEU A 77 -8.61 -8.32 -9.48
CA LEU A 77 -9.76 -9.21 -9.36
C LEU A 77 -10.99 -8.46 -8.80
N PRO A 78 -12.20 -8.82 -9.23
CA PRO A 78 -13.44 -8.31 -8.65
C PRO A 78 -13.43 -8.39 -7.13
N TRP A 79 -13.98 -7.37 -6.49
CA TRP A 79 -14.04 -7.29 -5.03
C TRP A 79 -14.64 -8.54 -4.35
N PRO A 80 -15.71 -9.19 -4.88
CA PRO A 80 -16.22 -10.42 -4.26
C PRO A 80 -15.17 -11.54 -4.19
N ILE A 81 -14.29 -11.66 -5.19
CA ILE A 81 -13.22 -12.67 -5.20
C ILE A 81 -12.15 -12.33 -4.15
N ARG A 82 -11.72 -11.07 -4.09
CA ARG A 82 -10.73 -10.60 -3.08
C ARG A 82 -11.24 -10.82 -1.66
N ARG A 83 -12.53 -10.55 -1.44
CA ARG A 83 -13.21 -10.82 -0.17
C ARG A 83 -13.25 -12.32 0.15
N ALA A 84 -13.64 -13.17 -0.80
CA ALA A 84 -13.73 -14.60 -0.59
C ALA A 84 -12.36 -15.20 -0.20
N VAL A 85 -11.26 -14.77 -0.83
CA VAL A 85 -9.89 -15.17 -0.44
C VAL A 85 -9.60 -14.84 1.01
N ARG A 86 -9.99 -13.63 1.46
CA ARG A 86 -9.81 -13.20 2.84
C ARG A 86 -10.65 -14.04 3.81
N GLU A 87 -11.92 -14.28 3.51
CA GLU A 87 -12.83 -15.07 4.34
C GLU A 87 -12.35 -16.52 4.47
N GLN A 88 -11.80 -17.07 3.39
CA GLN A 88 -11.21 -18.40 3.37
C GLN A 88 -9.95 -18.46 4.25
N LEU A 89 -9.05 -17.48 4.15
CA LEU A 89 -7.90 -17.35 5.05
C LEU A 89 -8.33 -17.26 6.53
N GLN A 90 -9.35 -16.47 6.83
CA GLN A 90 -9.86 -16.34 8.20
C GLN A 90 -10.43 -17.66 8.72
N THR A 91 -11.18 -18.37 7.89
CA THR A 91 -11.75 -19.68 8.21
C THR A 91 -10.65 -20.70 8.49
N ASP A 92 -9.66 -20.80 7.61
CA ASP A 92 -8.56 -21.76 7.76
C ASP A 92 -7.64 -21.43 8.92
N LEU A 93 -7.42 -20.14 9.23
CA LEU A 93 -6.65 -19.73 10.40
C LEU A 93 -7.36 -20.13 11.70
N LYS A 94 -8.68 -19.88 11.82
CA LYS A 94 -9.48 -20.30 12.99
C LYS A 94 -9.52 -21.82 13.15
N ALA A 95 -9.56 -22.55 12.03
CA ALA A 95 -9.60 -24.01 12.03
C ALA A 95 -8.20 -24.67 12.07
N HIS A 96 -7.13 -23.88 12.18
CA HIS A 96 -5.74 -24.36 12.13
C HIS A 96 -5.39 -25.22 10.90
N LYS A 97 -6.00 -24.90 9.74
CA LYS A 97 -5.82 -25.62 8.48
C LYS A 97 -4.68 -25.08 7.60
N VAL A 98 -4.10 -23.94 7.97
CA VAL A 98 -2.94 -23.38 7.24
C VAL A 98 -1.72 -24.28 7.46
N HIS A 99 -1.24 -24.90 6.38
CA HIS A 99 -0.09 -25.81 6.45
C HIS A 99 1.17 -25.07 6.96
N PRO A 100 1.97 -25.65 7.87
CA PRO A 100 3.14 -24.98 8.44
C PRO A 100 4.16 -24.47 7.42
N SER A 101 4.31 -25.13 6.27
CA SER A 101 5.22 -24.68 5.20
C SER A 101 4.81 -23.34 4.55
N CYS A 102 3.58 -22.90 4.74
CA CYS A 102 3.10 -21.61 4.27
C CYS A 102 3.51 -20.47 5.21
N LEU A 103 3.91 -20.79 6.45
CA LEU A 103 4.23 -19.80 7.48
C LEU A 103 5.71 -19.45 7.44
N VAL A 104 5.99 -18.16 7.29
CA VAL A 104 7.34 -17.59 7.36
C VAL A 104 7.38 -16.63 8.55
N PRO A 105 8.32 -16.77 9.51
CA PRO A 105 8.47 -15.79 10.58
C PRO A 105 8.78 -14.40 10.00
N LEU A 106 8.12 -13.35 10.49
CA LEU A 106 8.29 -11.98 9.96
C LEU A 106 9.73 -11.47 10.10
N LYS A 107 10.47 -11.93 11.10
CA LYS A 107 11.90 -11.61 11.28
C LYS A 107 12.80 -12.12 10.14
N ASP A 108 12.34 -13.12 9.39
CA ASP A 108 13.08 -13.74 8.28
C ASP A 108 12.59 -13.20 6.91
N VAL A 109 11.62 -12.29 6.91
CA VAL A 109 11.01 -11.68 5.74
C VAL A 109 11.76 -10.42 5.32
N LYS A 110 12.03 -10.32 4.02
CA LYS A 110 12.31 -9.04 3.34
C LYS A 110 11.04 -8.57 2.64
N CYS A 111 10.53 -7.41 3.03
CA CYS A 111 9.41 -6.75 2.36
C CYS A 111 9.86 -6.07 1.06
N HIS A 112 9.00 -6.12 0.05
CA HIS A 112 9.14 -5.40 -1.22
C HIS A 112 7.98 -4.41 -1.40
N LEU A 113 8.05 -3.56 -2.42
CA LEU A 113 6.88 -2.78 -2.82
C LEU A 113 5.73 -3.74 -3.12
N PRO A 114 4.53 -3.48 -2.58
CA PRO A 114 3.42 -4.40 -2.72
C PRO A 114 2.81 -4.38 -4.13
N MET A 115 2.96 -3.28 -4.87
CA MET A 115 2.43 -3.13 -6.23
C MET A 115 3.45 -2.44 -7.14
N LYS A 116 3.46 -2.86 -8.40
CA LYS A 116 4.09 -2.12 -9.48
C LYS A 116 3.25 -0.88 -9.78
N CYS A 117 3.75 0.27 -9.41
CA CYS A 117 3.07 1.55 -9.63
C CYS A 117 3.40 2.07 -11.03
N GLY A 118 2.37 2.44 -11.81
CA GLY A 118 2.54 3.14 -13.09
C GLY A 118 2.39 4.66 -12.97
N GLY A 119 1.70 5.11 -11.93
CA GLY A 119 1.51 6.52 -11.58
C GLY A 119 1.47 6.67 -10.06
N PHE A 120 1.81 7.86 -9.59
CA PHE A 120 1.72 8.27 -8.20
C PHE A 120 1.19 9.70 -8.20
N SER A 121 0.05 9.91 -7.56
CA SER A 121 -0.58 11.21 -7.42
C SER A 121 -0.64 11.56 -5.95
N ASP A 122 -0.28 12.79 -5.64
CA ASP A 122 -0.30 13.31 -4.28
C ASP A 122 -1.33 14.45 -4.18
N PHE A 123 -2.16 14.37 -3.15
CA PHE A 123 -3.33 15.20 -2.95
C PHE A 123 -3.13 16.14 -1.77
N TYR A 124 -3.57 17.37 -1.95
CA TYR A 124 -3.45 18.42 -0.94
C TYR A 124 -4.80 18.68 -0.26
N THR A 125 -5.28 17.71 0.53
CA THR A 125 -6.67 17.65 1.02
C THR A 125 -6.85 17.82 2.53
N SER A 126 -5.79 18.07 3.30
CA SER A 126 -5.91 18.46 4.72
C SER A 126 -6.09 19.97 4.85
N LEU A 127 -7.18 20.40 5.46
CA LEU A 127 -7.49 21.81 5.67
C LEU A 127 -6.47 22.47 6.60
N GLU A 128 -6.16 21.81 7.72
CA GLU A 128 -5.22 22.30 8.73
C GLU A 128 -3.81 22.43 8.14
N HIS A 129 -3.37 21.42 7.37
CA HIS A 129 -2.11 21.51 6.62
C HIS A 129 -2.14 22.69 5.64
N CYS A 130 -3.23 22.85 4.89
CA CYS A 130 -3.41 23.97 3.96
C CYS A 130 -3.36 25.34 4.66
N GLN A 131 -3.97 25.48 5.85
CA GLN A 131 -3.96 26.70 6.65
C GLN A 131 -2.55 27.03 7.14
N ASN A 132 -1.85 26.04 7.69
CA ASN A 132 -0.50 26.23 8.21
C ASN A 132 0.48 26.61 7.08
N CYS A 133 0.41 25.90 5.96
CA CYS A 133 1.23 26.19 4.78
C CYS A 133 0.90 27.55 4.14
N SER A 134 -0.37 27.94 4.06
CA SER A 134 -0.77 29.25 3.49
C SER A 134 -0.40 30.43 4.39
N GLY A 135 -0.42 30.26 5.71
CA GLY A 135 0.06 31.28 6.64
C GLY A 135 1.57 31.54 6.53
N GLU A 136 2.37 30.48 6.32
CA GLU A 136 3.84 30.59 6.24
C GLU A 136 4.38 30.81 4.80
N MET A 137 3.64 30.39 3.77
CA MET A 137 4.09 30.45 2.37
C MET A 137 3.27 31.39 1.47
N THR A 138 2.10 31.87 1.87
CA THR A 138 1.24 32.75 1.04
C THR A 138 0.71 33.97 1.79
N SER A 139 -0.07 34.82 1.11
CA SER A 139 -0.66 36.07 1.62
C SER A 139 -1.90 35.86 2.51
N ALA A 140 -1.88 34.84 3.36
CA ALA A 140 -2.84 34.58 4.46
C ALA A 140 -4.25 34.04 4.11
N ALA A 141 -4.54 33.61 2.87
CA ALA A 141 -5.84 33.00 2.53
C ALA A 141 -5.70 31.72 1.70
N ILE A 142 -6.54 30.73 2.00
CA ILE A 142 -6.71 29.52 1.19
C ILE A 142 -7.27 29.91 -0.17
N ALA A 143 -6.63 29.43 -1.24
CA ALA A 143 -7.08 29.67 -2.60
C ALA A 143 -8.48 29.07 -2.82
N LYS A 144 -9.37 29.82 -3.50
CA LYS A 144 -10.78 29.43 -3.67
C LYS A 144 -10.94 28.03 -4.25
N ASN A 145 -10.12 27.64 -5.24
CA ASN A 145 -10.18 26.35 -5.92
C ASN A 145 -10.02 25.14 -4.99
N TRP A 146 -9.34 25.28 -3.84
CA TRP A 146 -9.19 24.21 -2.85
C TRP A 146 -10.55 23.68 -2.37
N TRP A 147 -11.55 24.56 -2.27
CA TRP A 147 -12.92 24.20 -1.85
C TRP A 147 -13.78 23.57 -2.94
N TYR A 148 -13.35 23.62 -4.21
CA TYR A 148 -14.14 23.14 -5.35
C TYR A 148 -13.58 21.86 -5.97
N ALA A 149 -12.30 21.56 -5.76
CA ALA A 149 -11.68 20.35 -6.25
C ALA A 149 -10.50 19.93 -5.34
N PRO A 150 -10.32 18.61 -5.12
CA PRO A 150 -9.14 18.12 -4.42
C PRO A 150 -7.90 18.43 -5.28
N SER A 151 -7.08 19.35 -4.81
CA SER A 151 -5.85 19.73 -5.51
C SER A 151 -4.90 18.55 -5.54
N VAL A 152 -4.30 18.28 -6.70
CA VAL A 152 -3.50 17.08 -6.95
C VAL A 152 -2.38 17.39 -7.92
N TYR A 153 -1.26 16.70 -7.77
CA TYR A 153 -0.16 16.75 -8.72
C TYR A 153 0.42 15.35 -8.96
N ASN A 154 1.14 15.21 -10.08
CA ASN A 154 1.83 13.97 -10.41
C ASN A 154 3.17 13.91 -9.69
N SER A 155 3.36 12.86 -8.90
CA SER A 155 4.56 12.60 -8.12
C SER A 155 5.44 11.54 -8.79
N ARG A 156 6.62 11.28 -8.20
CA ARG A 156 7.64 10.44 -8.81
C ARG A 156 7.53 8.99 -8.35
N VAL A 157 7.04 8.13 -9.24
CA VAL A 157 6.94 6.67 -9.01
C VAL A 157 8.30 6.02 -8.75
N SER A 158 9.35 6.43 -9.47
CA SER A 158 10.66 5.75 -9.43
C SER A 158 11.38 5.84 -8.08
N SER A 159 10.91 6.70 -7.18
CA SER A 159 11.46 6.91 -5.85
C SER A 159 10.59 6.31 -4.74
N LEU A 160 9.48 5.64 -5.06
CA LEU A 160 8.72 4.88 -4.07
C LEU A 160 9.58 3.72 -3.55
N LEU A 161 9.77 3.65 -2.23
CA LEU A 161 10.57 2.61 -1.57
C LEU A 161 9.77 1.97 -0.42
N PRO A 162 9.91 0.66 -0.16
CA PRO A 162 9.23 0.02 0.96
C PRO A 162 9.99 0.25 2.28
N THR A 163 9.33 0.31 3.43
CA THR A 163 10.04 0.32 4.73
C THR A 163 10.77 -1.01 5.00
N PRO A 164 11.99 -1.00 5.58
CA PRO A 164 12.86 0.14 5.84
C PRO A 164 13.78 0.44 4.64
N HIS A 165 14.02 1.72 4.36
CA HIS A 165 15.06 2.19 3.43
C HIS A 165 15.72 3.45 4.00
N ASP A 166 17.04 3.53 3.87
CA ASP A 166 17.78 4.75 4.16
C ASP A 166 17.59 5.76 3.04
N ILE A 167 17.29 7.01 3.41
CA ILE A 167 17.16 8.10 2.45
C ILE A 167 18.35 9.05 2.60
N PRO A 168 19.24 9.13 1.60
CA PRO A 168 20.35 10.07 1.64
C PRO A 168 19.82 11.50 1.55
N ARG A 169 20.37 12.40 2.36
CA ARG A 169 20.01 13.83 2.34
C ARG A 169 20.17 14.38 0.91
N PRO A 170 19.09 14.89 0.29
CA PRO A 170 19.16 15.45 -1.05
C PRO A 170 20.06 16.68 -1.11
N LYS A 171 20.64 16.91 -2.30
CA LYS A 171 21.31 18.17 -2.64
C LYS A 171 20.47 18.91 -3.67
N ASN A 172 20.33 20.21 -3.51
CA ASN A 172 19.59 21.07 -4.43
C ASN A 172 20.25 22.45 -4.55
N VAL A 173 19.64 23.30 -5.37
CA VAL A 173 19.99 24.71 -5.48
C VAL A 173 19.03 25.51 -4.60
N TYR A 174 19.56 26.37 -3.73
CA TYR A 174 18.77 27.23 -2.85
C TYR A 174 19.43 28.58 -2.61
N PHE A 175 18.66 29.56 -2.16
CA PHE A 175 19.13 30.88 -1.81
C PHE A 175 19.67 30.93 -0.38
N LYS A 176 20.92 31.37 -0.18
CA LYS A 176 21.55 31.36 1.15
C LYS A 176 21.01 32.47 2.07
N SER A 177 20.63 33.61 1.49
CA SER A 177 20.33 34.84 2.23
C SER A 177 19.08 35.57 1.70
N GLY A 178 18.07 34.83 1.23
CA GLY A 178 16.83 35.38 0.68
C GLY A 178 16.76 35.33 -0.85
N VAL A 179 15.57 35.54 -1.42
CA VAL A 179 15.26 35.30 -2.84
C VAL A 179 16.12 36.09 -3.84
N ASP A 180 16.69 37.23 -3.41
CA ASP A 180 17.56 38.07 -4.24
C ASP A 180 19.05 37.72 -4.13
N SER A 181 19.42 36.74 -3.30
CA SER A 181 20.81 36.30 -3.17
C SER A 181 21.22 35.35 -4.30
N GLU A 182 22.52 35.21 -4.54
CA GLU A 182 23.02 34.22 -5.50
C GLU A 182 22.63 32.79 -5.07
N PRO A 183 22.06 31.98 -5.97
CA PRO A 183 21.71 30.60 -5.66
C PRO A 183 22.98 29.76 -5.46
N VAL A 184 22.96 28.88 -4.46
CA VAL A 184 24.06 27.98 -4.15
C VAL A 184 23.63 26.53 -4.25
N TYR A 185 24.51 25.65 -4.74
CA TYR A 185 24.31 24.21 -4.74
C TYR A 185 24.84 23.59 -3.45
N GLY A 186 24.05 22.74 -2.80
CA GLY A 186 24.49 22.00 -1.62
C GLY A 186 23.41 21.11 -1.02
N PRO A 187 23.70 20.44 0.12
CA PRO A 187 22.71 19.66 0.84
C PRO A 187 21.53 20.52 1.30
N THR A 188 20.32 19.97 1.25
CA THR A 188 19.13 20.67 1.78
C THR A 188 19.30 20.96 3.26
N ARG A 189 18.95 22.18 3.66
CA ARG A 189 18.96 22.64 5.06
C ARG A 189 17.61 22.46 5.77
N LYS A 190 16.55 22.20 5.00
CA LYS A 190 15.18 21.98 5.49
C LYS A 190 14.70 20.64 4.93
N MET A 191 15.11 19.57 5.59
CA MET A 191 14.61 18.22 5.29
C MET A 191 13.47 17.95 6.25
N ASP A 192 12.34 17.50 5.73
CA ASP A 192 11.11 17.28 6.49
C ASP A 192 10.49 15.92 6.17
N PHE A 193 9.38 15.62 6.83
CA PHE A 193 8.50 14.50 6.53
C PHE A 193 7.05 14.97 6.41
N GLU A 194 6.26 14.25 5.62
CA GLU A 194 4.82 14.43 5.49
C GLU A 194 4.15 13.13 5.87
N LEU A 195 3.36 13.14 6.94
CA LEU A 195 2.59 11.97 7.34
C LEU A 195 1.35 11.86 6.46
N GLU A 196 1.28 10.79 5.68
CA GLU A 196 0.18 10.55 4.77
C GLU A 196 -0.38 9.13 4.82
N MET A 197 -1.57 8.99 4.27
CA MET A 197 -2.14 7.71 3.88
C MET A 197 -2.24 7.64 2.37
N GLY A 198 -1.59 6.64 1.77
CA GLY A 198 -1.77 6.29 0.38
C GLY A 198 -2.85 5.23 0.21
N PHE A 199 -3.45 5.15 -0.98
CA PHE A 199 -4.26 4.01 -1.37
C PHE A 199 -3.84 3.49 -2.74
N PHE A 200 -4.00 2.19 -2.95
CA PHE A 200 -3.72 1.57 -4.24
C PHE A 200 -5.00 1.44 -5.07
N VAL A 201 -4.90 1.78 -6.34
CA VAL A 201 -5.98 1.57 -7.32
C VAL A 201 -5.96 0.12 -7.79
N SER A 202 -7.09 -0.58 -7.68
CA SER A 202 -7.29 -1.99 -8.06
C SER A 202 -7.59 -2.16 -9.55
N GLN A 203 -8.55 -1.38 -10.05
CA GLN A 203 -9.08 -1.44 -11.41
C GLN A 203 -8.73 -0.15 -12.16
N PRO A 204 -8.03 -0.21 -13.31
CA PRO A 204 -7.76 0.97 -14.09
C PRO A 204 -9.04 1.51 -14.75
N VAL A 205 -9.14 2.83 -14.86
CA VAL A 205 -10.16 3.47 -15.71
C VAL A 205 -9.63 3.51 -17.15
N PRO A 206 -10.35 2.97 -18.15
CA PRO A 206 -9.89 3.01 -19.53
C PRO A 206 -9.66 4.44 -20.03
N HIS A 207 -8.69 4.61 -20.94
CA HIS A 207 -8.40 5.91 -21.53
C HIS A 207 -9.65 6.58 -22.12
N GLY A 208 -9.85 7.87 -21.81
CA GLY A 208 -11.00 8.65 -22.27
C GLY A 208 -12.31 8.33 -21.55
N LYS A 209 -12.33 7.41 -20.58
CA LYS A 209 -13.49 7.13 -19.74
C LYS A 209 -13.40 7.88 -18.41
N ARG A 210 -14.57 8.13 -17.83
CA ARG A 210 -14.73 8.66 -16.47
C ARG A 210 -15.32 7.58 -15.58
N MET A 211 -15.07 7.70 -14.29
CA MET A 211 -15.64 6.85 -13.26
C MET A 211 -16.68 7.66 -12.48
N ALA A 212 -17.81 7.04 -12.14
CA ALA A 212 -18.79 7.65 -11.25
C ALA A 212 -18.24 7.62 -9.80
N ILE A 213 -18.65 8.57 -8.96
CA ILE A 213 -18.11 8.64 -7.60
C ILE A 213 -18.55 7.43 -6.76
N GLU A 214 -19.72 6.90 -7.07
CA GLU A 214 -20.33 5.72 -6.44
C GLU A 214 -19.47 4.47 -6.65
N ASP A 215 -18.77 4.38 -7.78
CA ASP A 215 -17.91 3.25 -8.14
C ASP A 215 -16.50 3.36 -7.53
N ALA A 216 -16.10 4.54 -7.04
CA ALA A 216 -14.72 4.80 -6.61
C ALA A 216 -14.21 3.81 -5.57
N ARG A 217 -15.10 3.34 -4.69
CA ARG A 217 -14.78 2.36 -3.65
C ARG A 217 -14.27 1.04 -4.23
N ASP A 218 -14.88 0.56 -5.32
CA ASP A 218 -14.54 -0.74 -5.91
C ASP A 218 -13.17 -0.70 -6.60
N HIS A 219 -12.73 0.51 -6.96
CA HIS A 219 -11.42 0.82 -7.51
C HIS A 219 -10.33 0.97 -6.45
N ILE A 220 -10.62 0.89 -5.15
CA ILE A 220 -9.62 0.94 -4.09
C ILE A 220 -9.28 -0.50 -3.62
N PHE A 221 -7.99 -0.85 -3.67
CA PHE A 221 -7.50 -2.13 -3.18
C PHE A 221 -7.30 -2.13 -1.65
N GLY A 222 -6.63 -1.09 -1.14
CA GLY A 222 -6.33 -0.93 0.27
C GLY A 222 -5.40 0.26 0.51
N PHE A 223 -5.12 0.52 1.78
CA PHE A 223 -4.41 1.71 2.25
C PHE A 223 -3.04 1.39 2.82
N VAL A 224 -2.10 2.33 2.71
CA VAL A 224 -0.75 2.26 3.30
C VAL A 224 -0.43 3.56 4.01
N LEU A 225 0.54 3.51 4.94
CA LEU A 225 1.18 4.73 5.45
C LEU A 225 2.27 5.17 4.46
N LEU A 226 2.34 6.47 4.23
CA LEU A 226 3.27 7.09 3.30
C LEU A 226 3.98 8.25 3.99
N ASN A 227 5.29 8.35 3.76
CA ASN A 227 6.05 9.58 4.00
C ASN A 227 6.37 10.22 2.64
N ALA A 228 5.72 11.31 2.26
CA ALA A 228 5.81 11.85 0.90
C ALA A 228 7.02 12.75 0.64
N SER A 229 7.50 13.46 1.66
CA SER A 229 8.70 14.32 1.53
C SER A 229 9.96 13.53 1.17
N ASN A 230 9.95 12.22 1.47
CA ASN A 230 10.90 11.22 1.00
C ASN A 230 10.14 9.90 0.83
N PRO A 231 9.67 9.53 -0.38
CA PRO A 231 8.64 8.52 -0.63
C PRO A 231 8.96 7.11 -0.11
N ILE A 232 8.85 6.93 1.20
CA ILE A 232 8.89 5.66 1.89
C ILE A 232 7.44 5.26 2.13
N ILE A 233 7.04 4.15 1.51
CA ILE A 233 5.79 3.47 1.78
C ILE A 233 6.05 2.48 2.92
N THR A 234 5.43 2.74 4.08
CA THR A 234 5.31 1.70 5.08
C THR A 234 4.26 0.72 4.60
N THR A 235 4.75 -0.45 4.15
CA THR A 235 3.92 -1.49 3.54
C THR A 235 3.14 -2.21 4.64
N LEU A 236 2.00 -1.65 5.00
CA LEU A 236 0.87 -2.38 5.54
C LEU A 236 -0.32 -2.03 4.65
N ILE A 237 -0.66 -2.88 3.68
CA ILE A 237 -1.93 -2.70 2.96
C ILE A 237 -3.05 -3.14 3.89
N HIS A 238 -3.66 -2.20 4.59
CA HIS A 238 -4.95 -2.46 5.23
C HIS A 238 -6.01 -2.58 4.14
N THR A 239 -6.53 -3.79 3.95
CA THR A 239 -7.75 -3.98 3.16
C THR A 239 -8.94 -3.65 4.04
N TYR A 240 -9.72 -2.66 3.63
CA TYR A 240 -10.95 -2.28 4.33
C TYR A 240 -11.90 -3.49 4.40
N THR A 241 -12.26 -3.92 5.60
CA THR A 241 -13.44 -4.75 5.82
C THR A 241 -14.53 -3.85 6.36
N ASN A 242 -15.64 -3.70 5.64
CA ASN A 242 -16.84 -3.22 6.30
C ASN A 242 -17.23 -4.28 7.35
N SER A 243 -17.16 -3.90 8.62
CA SER A 243 -18.30 -4.15 9.49
C SER A 243 -19.48 -3.40 8.89
N ASP A 244 -20.60 -4.08 8.71
CA ASP A 244 -21.82 -3.58 8.09
C ASP A 244 -22.21 -2.19 8.62
N GLY A 245 -22.23 -1.20 7.72
CA GLY A 245 -22.68 0.16 7.99
C GLY A 245 -22.57 1.02 6.73
N PRO A 246 -23.65 1.69 6.30
CA PRO A 246 -23.54 2.81 5.38
C PRO A 246 -22.92 4.01 6.12
N LEU A 247 -22.14 4.82 5.39
CA LEU A 247 -21.76 6.17 5.81
C LEU A 247 -23.00 7.05 5.98
#